data_AF-A0A7Z7QWN1-F1
#
_entry.id   AF-A0A7Z7QWN1-F1
#
_cell.length_a   1.000
_cell.length_b   1.000
_cell.length_c   1.000
_cell.angle_alpha   90.00
_cell.angle_beta   90.00
_cell.angle_gamma   90.00
#
_symmetry.space_group_name_H-M   'P 1'
#
loop_
_entity.id
_entity.type
_entity.pdbx_description
1 polymer ?
#
loop_
_entity_poly.entity_id
_entity_poly.type
_entity_poly.pdbx_seq_one_letter_code
_entity_poly.pdbx_strand_id
1 'polypeptide(L)'
;MLLTPDDLTGDFYLAAVSQGGYLFKDLDTLKQLLKDNHLEEEISGITNYKDSVLNELNETKTKMIITIVTIIINVFILLIATVFETIQYFSWNKKQLLLRKIHGYSLFSSNVRYLTISILLSIMLAYTTHILFGSKILLFIIMSIAIIQHLLQIAYIKYLEKYFKDLMREI
;
A
#
# COMPACT_ATOMS: atom_id res chain seq x y z
N MET A 1 -24.46 22.80 3.72
CA MET A 1 -25.03 21.53 4.20
C MET A 1 -24.53 20.47 3.24
N LEU A 2 -23.60 19.61 3.68
CA LEU A 2 -22.98 18.58 2.86
C LEU A 2 -23.92 17.38 2.81
N LEU A 3 -24.44 17.07 1.62
CA LEU A 3 -25.33 15.93 1.39
C LEU A 3 -24.48 14.67 1.25
N THR A 4 -24.79 13.66 2.06
CA THR A 4 -24.13 12.35 2.02
C THR A 4 -24.84 11.42 1.04
N PRO A 5 -24.15 10.43 0.42
CA PRO A 5 -24.74 9.53 -0.57
C PRO A 5 -25.95 8.71 -0.07
N ASP A 6 -26.07 8.51 1.24
CA ASP A 6 -27.22 7.84 1.88
C ASP A 6 -28.45 8.74 2.01
N ASP A 7 -28.29 10.08 1.92
CA ASP A 7 -29.39 11.05 1.90
C ASP A 7 -30.08 11.12 0.52
N LEU A 8 -29.55 10.42 -0.49
CA LEU A 8 -30.06 10.34 -1.87
C LEU A 8 -30.94 9.09 -2.10
N THR A 9 -31.58 8.60 -1.03
CA THR A 9 -32.57 7.52 -1.12
C THR A 9 -33.84 7.99 -1.84
N GLY A 10 -34.69 7.03 -2.26
CA GLY A 10 -35.75 7.19 -3.27
C GLY A 10 -36.68 8.40 -3.12
N ASP A 11 -36.78 8.96 -1.92
CA ASP A 11 -37.53 10.17 -1.61
C ASP A 11 -36.97 11.43 -2.31
N PHE A 12 -35.67 11.50 -2.59
CA PHE A 12 -35.07 12.64 -3.30
C PHE A 12 -35.53 12.72 -4.76
N TYR A 13 -35.60 11.58 -5.45
CA TYR A 13 -36.08 11.51 -6.83
C TYR A 13 -37.60 11.75 -6.89
N LEU A 14 -38.35 11.25 -5.91
CA LEU A 14 -39.78 11.54 -5.75
C LEU A 14 -40.06 13.03 -5.49
N ALA A 15 -39.26 13.68 -4.64
CA ALA A 15 -39.41 15.10 -4.32
C ALA A 15 -38.99 16.03 -5.47
N ALA A 16 -37.94 15.66 -6.21
CA ALA A 16 -37.44 16.46 -7.35
C ALA A 16 -38.42 16.45 -8.53
N VAL A 17 -39.08 15.32 -8.80
CA VAL A 17 -40.11 15.21 -9.85
C VAL A 17 -41.42 15.89 -9.42
N SER A 18 -41.70 15.93 -8.13
CA SER A 18 -42.95 16.45 -7.56
C SER A 18 -43.04 17.98 -7.48
N GLN A 19 -41.93 18.73 -7.67
CA GLN A 19 -41.86 20.19 -7.39
C GLN A 19 -42.54 20.56 -6.04
N GLY A 20 -42.39 19.72 -5.01
CA GLY A 20 -42.99 19.96 -3.68
C GLY A 20 -44.50 19.77 -3.58
N GLY A 21 -45.17 19.20 -4.60
CA GLY A 21 -46.58 18.85 -4.56
C GLY A 21 -46.81 17.41 -4.12
N TYR A 22 -47.29 17.22 -2.89
CA TYR A 22 -47.79 15.96 -2.32
C TYR A 22 -48.95 15.39 -3.17
N LEU A 23 -48.66 14.73 -4.29
CA LEU A 23 -49.65 14.45 -5.35
C LEU A 23 -49.69 13.02 -5.88
N PHE A 24 -49.03 12.05 -5.25
CA PHE A 24 -49.15 10.65 -5.68
C PHE A 24 -49.92 9.84 -4.66
N LYS A 25 -51.23 10.11 -4.61
CA LYS A 25 -52.19 9.34 -3.82
C LYS A 25 -52.50 7.98 -4.46
N ASP A 26 -52.14 7.79 -5.73
CA ASP A 26 -52.53 6.63 -6.51
C ASP A 26 -51.38 6.16 -7.41
N LEU A 27 -50.75 5.06 -6.98
CA LEU A 27 -49.48 4.54 -7.49
C LEU A 27 -49.64 3.91 -8.89
N ASP A 28 -50.86 3.47 -9.21
CA ASP A 28 -51.21 2.90 -10.51
C ASP A 28 -51.31 3.98 -11.61
N THR A 29 -51.79 5.17 -11.27
CA THR A 29 -51.86 6.30 -12.22
C THR A 29 -50.47 6.85 -12.54
N LEU A 30 -49.57 6.88 -11.56
CA LEU A 30 -48.16 7.23 -11.76
C LEU A 30 -47.44 6.24 -12.68
N LYS A 31 -47.67 4.93 -12.48
CA LYS A 31 -47.12 3.87 -13.36
C LYS A 31 -47.60 4.03 -14.80
N GLN A 32 -48.87 4.34 -15.00
CA GLN A 32 -49.44 4.50 -16.33
C GLN A 32 -48.91 5.76 -17.04
N LEU A 33 -48.79 6.88 -16.31
CA LEU A 33 -48.16 8.12 -16.82
C LEU A 33 -46.67 7.95 -17.15
N LEU A 34 -45.92 7.20 -16.34
CA LEU A 34 -44.51 6.89 -16.63
C LEU A 34 -44.36 6.03 -17.90
N LYS A 35 -45.31 5.14 -18.13
CA LYS A 35 -45.35 4.25 -19.29
C LYS A 35 -45.75 4.98 -20.58
N ASP A 36 -46.77 5.85 -20.50
CA ASP A 36 -47.26 6.65 -21.63
C ASP A 36 -46.24 7.73 -22.08
N ASN A 37 -45.35 8.16 -21.18
CA ASN A 37 -44.29 9.14 -21.49
C ASN A 37 -42.92 8.49 -21.77
N HIS A 38 -42.81 7.16 -21.91
CA HIS A 38 -41.56 6.42 -22.11
C HIS A 38 -40.49 6.60 -21.02
N LEU A 39 -40.85 7.16 -19.86
CA LEU A 39 -39.94 7.44 -18.74
C LEU A 39 -39.53 6.15 -18.00
N GLU A 40 -40.28 5.06 -18.16
CA GLU A 40 -39.94 3.74 -17.58
C GLU A 40 -38.61 3.19 -18.13
N GLU A 41 -38.33 3.37 -19.42
CA GLU A 41 -37.07 2.94 -20.04
C GLU A 41 -35.90 3.84 -19.64
N GLU A 42 -36.11 5.16 -19.52
CA GLU A 42 -35.08 6.09 -19.04
C GLU A 42 -34.74 5.85 -17.56
N ILE A 43 -35.74 5.68 -16.69
CA ILE A 43 -35.52 5.40 -15.26
C ILE A 43 -34.84 4.04 -15.07
N SER A 44 -35.23 3.02 -15.85
CA SER A 44 -34.57 1.71 -15.85
C SER A 44 -33.12 1.81 -16.35
N GLY A 45 -32.86 2.58 -17.41
CA GLY A 45 -31.51 2.85 -17.92
C GLY A 45 -30.63 3.56 -16.89
N ILE A 46 -31.16 4.58 -16.21
CA ILE A 46 -30.46 5.32 -15.14
C ILE A 46 -30.19 4.41 -13.94
N THR A 47 -31.14 3.55 -13.57
CA THR A 47 -31.00 2.60 -12.44
C THR A 47 -29.95 1.53 -12.77
N ASN A 48 -30.01 0.93 -13.95
CA ASN A 48 -29.02 -0.05 -14.40
C ASN A 48 -27.61 0.56 -14.51
N TYR A 49 -27.50 1.80 -14.98
CA TYR A 49 -26.22 2.51 -15.03
C TYR A 49 -25.70 2.82 -13.61
N LYS A 50 -26.57 3.26 -12.70
CA LYS A 50 -26.22 3.48 -11.29
C LYS A 50 -25.72 2.19 -10.64
N ASP A 51 -26.41 1.07 -10.85
CA ASP A 51 -26.03 -0.22 -10.29
C ASP A 51 -24.72 -0.73 -10.90
N SER A 52 -24.50 -0.53 -12.21
CA SER A 52 -23.23 -0.86 -12.87
C SER A 52 -22.07 -0.03 -12.30
N VAL A 53 -22.26 1.27 -12.13
CA VAL A 53 -21.23 2.16 -11.56
C VAL A 53 -20.97 1.78 -10.10
N LEU A 54 -22.01 1.45 -9.32
CA LEU A 54 -21.86 1.01 -7.93
C LEU A 54 -21.08 -0.30 -7.84
N ASN A 55 -21.37 -1.26 -8.73
CA ASN A 55 -20.67 -2.53 -8.80
C ASN A 55 -19.20 -2.33 -9.20
N GLU A 56 -18.92 -1.51 -10.20
CA GLU A 56 -17.55 -1.21 -10.62
C GLU A 56 -16.76 -0.48 -9.52
N LEU A 57 -17.40 0.42 -8.78
CA LEU A 57 -16.81 1.07 -7.61
C LEU A 57 -16.51 0.06 -6.49
N ASN A 58 -17.43 -0.87 -6.22
CA ASN A 58 -17.24 -1.89 -5.19
C ASN A 58 -16.14 -2.90 -5.58
N GLU A 59 -16.07 -3.30 -6.85
CA GLU A 59 -14.97 -4.10 -7.38
C GLU A 59 -13.63 -3.36 -7.26
N THR A 60 -13.60 -2.09 -7.64
CA THR A 60 -12.40 -1.25 -7.56
C THR A 60 -11.93 -1.10 -6.11
N LYS A 61 -12.86 -0.85 -5.17
CA LYS A 61 -12.58 -0.83 -3.73
C LYS A 61 -11.99 -2.16 -3.26
N THR A 62 -12.56 -3.28 -3.69
CA THR A 62 -12.08 -4.61 -3.32
C THR A 62 -10.67 -4.86 -3.85
N LYS A 63 -10.42 -4.56 -5.14
CA LYS A 63 -9.09 -4.66 -5.76
C LYS A 63 -8.06 -3.77 -5.05
N MET A 64 -8.46 -2.57 -4.65
CA MET A 64 -7.61 -1.65 -3.89
C MET A 64 -7.25 -2.21 -2.50
N ILE A 65 -8.23 -2.77 -1.77
CA ILE A 65 -8.00 -3.41 -0.46
C ILE A 65 -7.01 -4.58 -0.61
N ILE A 66 -7.24 -5.47 -1.57
CA ILE A 66 -6.34 -6.61 -1.84
C ILE A 66 -4.92 -6.10 -2.11
N THR A 67 -4.79 -5.09 -2.97
CA THR A 67 -3.48 -4.51 -3.32
C THR A 67 -2.77 -3.92 -2.10
N ILE A 68 -3.47 -3.19 -1.23
CA ILE A 68 -2.89 -2.62 -0.01
C ILE A 68 -2.42 -3.74 0.94
N VAL A 69 -3.23 -4.77 1.14
CA VAL A 69 -2.86 -5.93 1.97
C VAL A 69 -1.61 -6.62 1.41
N THR A 70 -1.55 -6.82 0.10
CA THR A 70 -0.37 -7.38 -0.58
C THR A 70 0.87 -6.53 -0.39
N ILE A 71 0.76 -5.19 -0.48
CA ILE A 71 1.89 -4.28 -0.22
C ILE A 71 2.39 -4.43 1.21
N ILE A 72 1.48 -4.47 2.20
CA ILE A 72 1.84 -4.62 3.61
C ILE A 72 2.60 -5.93 3.84
N ILE A 73 2.10 -7.04 3.31
CA ILE A 73 2.77 -8.35 3.43
C ILE A 73 4.16 -8.31 2.79
N ASN A 74 4.30 -7.73 1.60
CA ASN A 74 5.61 -7.61 0.94
C ASN A 74 6.62 -6.78 1.74
N VAL A 75 6.17 -5.72 2.42
CA VAL A 75 7.03 -4.95 3.32
C VAL A 75 7.56 -5.84 4.45
N PHE A 76 6.72 -6.67 5.07
CA PHE A 76 7.19 -7.60 6.11
C PHE A 76 8.19 -8.63 5.58
N ILE A 77 7.94 -9.20 4.40
CA ILE A 77 8.85 -10.13 3.75
C ILE A 77 10.22 -9.46 3.52
N LEU A 78 10.23 -8.22 3.04
CA LEU A 78 11.45 -7.44 2.82
C LEU A 78 12.25 -7.21 4.12
N LEU A 79 11.57 -6.89 5.23
CA LEU A 79 12.22 -6.69 6.53
C LEU A 79 12.85 -7.99 7.04
N ILE A 80 12.13 -9.11 6.95
CA ILE A 80 12.64 -10.43 7.36
C ILE A 80 13.84 -10.83 6.48
N ALA A 81 13.73 -10.66 5.17
CA ALA A 81 14.80 -10.96 4.23
C ALA A 81 16.08 -10.16 4.54
N THR A 82 15.93 -8.88 4.89
CA THR A 82 17.08 -8.01 5.25
C THR A 82 17.80 -8.51 6.50
N VAL A 83 17.05 -8.96 7.52
CA VAL A 83 17.64 -9.56 8.73
C VAL A 83 18.37 -10.85 8.37
N PHE A 84 17.74 -11.72 7.58
CA PHE A 84 18.35 -12.99 7.16
C PHE A 84 19.63 -12.79 6.34
N GLU A 85 19.61 -11.86 5.38
CA GLU A 85 20.78 -11.51 4.58
C GLU A 85 21.93 -10.99 5.45
N THR A 86 21.61 -10.17 6.46
CA THR A 86 22.61 -9.66 7.41
C THR A 86 23.25 -10.79 8.23
N ILE A 87 22.45 -11.76 8.71
CA ILE A 87 22.95 -12.94 9.41
C ILE A 87 23.86 -13.76 8.49
N GLN A 88 23.43 -14.00 7.25
CA GLN A 88 24.18 -14.77 6.27
C GLN A 88 25.53 -14.11 5.94
N TYR A 89 25.52 -12.78 5.77
CA TYR A 89 26.72 -11.99 5.57
C TYR A 89 27.73 -12.17 6.72
N PHE A 90 27.27 -12.10 7.97
CA PHE A 90 28.13 -12.32 9.14
C PHE A 90 28.64 -13.76 9.23
N SER A 91 27.80 -14.75 8.91
CA SER A 91 28.18 -16.17 8.93
C SER A 91 29.33 -16.44 7.95
N TRP A 92 29.20 -15.97 6.71
CA TRP A 92 30.22 -16.16 5.67
C TRP A 92 31.50 -15.39 5.93
N ASN A 93 31.41 -14.17 6.47
CA ASN A 93 32.57 -13.30 6.66
C ASN A 93 33.12 -13.31 8.10
N LYS A 94 32.67 -14.23 8.96
CA LYS A 94 33.00 -14.27 10.40
C LYS A 94 34.50 -14.09 10.67
N LYS A 95 35.36 -14.87 10.00
CA LYS A 95 36.82 -14.80 10.21
C LYS A 95 37.40 -13.42 9.89
N GLN A 96 36.98 -12.82 8.76
CA GLN A 96 37.47 -11.52 8.32
C GLN A 96 36.97 -10.39 9.22
N LEU A 97 35.70 -10.44 9.62
CA LEU A 97 35.08 -9.46 10.52
C LEU A 97 35.74 -9.46 11.89
N LEU A 98 36.05 -10.65 12.44
CA LEU A 98 36.78 -10.79 13.70
C LEU A 98 38.20 -10.22 13.61
N LEU A 99 38.93 -10.51 12.53
CA LEU A 99 40.29 -10.02 12.33
C LEU A 99 40.32 -8.48 12.24
N ARG A 100 39.38 -7.89 11.49
CA ARG A 100 39.21 -6.43 11.41
C ARG A 100 38.84 -5.85 12.78
N LYS A 101 38.04 -6.55 13.57
CA LYS A 101 37.67 -6.07 14.92
C LYS A 101 38.85 -6.04 15.88
N ILE A 102 39.71 -7.06 15.83
CA ILE A 102 40.96 -7.10 16.62
C ILE A 102 41.87 -5.92 16.25
N HIS A 103 41.91 -5.54 14.97
CA HIS A 103 42.66 -4.38 14.49
C HIS A 103 41.99 -3.02 14.78
N GLY A 104 40.89 -2.99 15.54
CA GLY A 104 40.25 -1.74 15.99
C GLY A 104 39.38 -1.03 14.95
N TYR A 105 39.05 -1.68 13.83
CA TYR A 105 38.19 -1.08 12.81
C TYR A 105 36.77 -0.79 13.36
N SER A 106 36.22 0.36 12.95
CA SER A 106 34.85 0.77 13.29
C SER A 106 33.81 -0.07 12.54
N LEU A 107 32.58 -0.16 13.08
CA LEU A 107 31.47 -0.95 12.53
C LEU A 107 31.21 -0.63 11.04
N PHE A 108 31.24 0.65 10.68
CA PHE A 108 31.06 1.08 9.29
C PHE A 108 32.24 0.68 8.41
N SER A 109 33.48 0.87 8.86
CA SER A 109 34.65 0.53 8.04
C SER A 109 34.78 -0.99 7.79
N SER A 110 34.36 -1.81 8.75
CA SER A 110 34.41 -3.27 8.62
C SER A 110 33.39 -3.78 7.59
N ASN A 111 32.22 -3.13 7.52
CA ASN A 111 31.07 -3.56 6.73
C ASN A 111 30.79 -2.67 5.50
N VAL A 112 31.68 -1.71 5.17
CA VAL A 112 31.41 -0.68 4.16
C VAL A 112 31.04 -1.27 2.81
N ARG A 113 31.75 -2.31 2.35
CA ARG A 113 31.49 -2.94 1.04
C ARG A 113 30.08 -3.53 0.97
N TYR A 114 29.65 -4.19 2.05
CA TYR A 114 28.31 -4.78 2.13
C TYR A 114 27.23 -3.70 2.14
N LEU A 115 27.39 -2.67 2.96
CA LEU A 115 26.47 -1.55 3.04
C LEU A 115 26.38 -0.79 1.70
N THR A 116 27.50 -0.54 1.03
CA THR A 116 27.52 0.16 -0.27
C THR A 116 26.80 -0.64 -1.34
N ILE A 117 27.00 -1.96 -1.43
CA ILE A 117 26.29 -2.81 -2.40
C ILE A 117 24.78 -2.81 -2.11
N SER A 118 24.41 -2.93 -0.84
CA SER A 118 22.99 -2.93 -0.42
C SER A 118 22.30 -1.60 -0.77
N ILE A 119 22.94 -0.46 -0.50
CA ILE A 119 22.42 0.87 -0.86
C ILE A 119 22.33 1.02 -2.39
N LEU A 120 23.33 0.55 -3.14
CA LEU A 120 23.32 0.64 -4.60
C LEU A 120 22.16 -0.14 -5.21
N LEU A 121 21.89 -1.35 -4.72
CA LEU A 121 20.74 -2.17 -5.14
C LEU A 121 19.41 -1.47 -4.82
N SER A 122 19.30 -0.86 -3.64
CA SER A 122 18.11 -0.10 -3.23
C SER A 122 17.86 1.12 -4.15
N ILE A 123 18.92 1.84 -4.53
CA ILE A 123 18.85 2.94 -5.50
C ILE A 123 18.41 2.44 -6.88
N MET A 124 18.97 1.32 -7.35
CA MET A 124 18.56 0.71 -8.63
C MET A 124 17.08 0.34 -8.63
N LEU A 125 16.57 -0.21 -7.52
CA LEU A 125 15.15 -0.53 -7.36
C LEU A 125 14.29 0.73 -7.48
N ALA A 126 14.61 1.78 -6.70
CA ALA A 126 13.87 3.03 -6.70
C ALA A 126 13.86 3.71 -8.08
N TYR A 127 14.99 3.69 -8.79
CA TYR A 127 15.10 4.22 -10.15
C TYR A 127 14.24 3.44 -11.14
N THR A 128 14.30 2.11 -11.10
CA THR A 128 13.49 1.24 -11.96
C THR A 128 12.01 1.49 -11.74
N THR A 129 11.59 1.64 -10.48
CA THR A 129 10.18 1.92 -10.18
C THR A 129 9.74 3.32 -10.62
N HIS A 130 10.64 4.30 -10.55
CA HIS A 130 10.36 5.63 -11.07
C HIS A 130 10.09 5.63 -12.57
N ILE A 131 10.91 4.90 -13.35
CA ILE A 131 10.72 4.76 -14.81
C ILE A 131 9.40 4.07 -15.14
N LEU A 132 9.07 2.99 -14.45
CA LEU A 132 7.90 2.17 -14.77
C LEU A 132 6.57 2.86 -14.45
N PHE A 133 6.49 3.58 -13.33
CA PHE A 133 5.22 4.12 -12.83
C PHE A 133 5.10 5.65 -12.97
N GLY A 134 6.20 6.38 -13.14
CA GLY A 134 6.22 7.84 -13.27
C GLY A 134 5.69 8.61 -12.04
N SER A 135 5.28 7.93 -10.97
CA SER A 135 4.62 8.53 -9.82
C SER A 135 5.61 8.97 -8.75
N LYS A 136 5.56 10.26 -8.41
CA LYS A 136 6.37 10.87 -7.34
C LYS A 136 5.99 10.35 -5.94
N ILE A 137 4.70 10.09 -5.72
CA ILE A 137 4.18 9.59 -4.45
C ILE A 137 4.73 8.19 -4.18
N LEU A 138 4.71 7.34 -5.21
CA LEU A 138 5.20 5.97 -5.11
C LEU A 138 6.72 5.92 -4.86
N LEU A 139 7.48 6.81 -5.49
CA LEU A 139 8.91 6.98 -5.21
C LEU A 139 9.16 7.36 -3.73
N PHE A 140 8.38 8.29 -3.18
CA PHE A 140 8.51 8.70 -1.78
C PHE A 140 8.25 7.55 -0.80
N ILE A 141 7.23 6.73 -1.08
CA ILE A 141 6.92 5.53 -0.30
C ILE A 141 8.10 4.55 -0.32
N ILE A 142 8.65 4.25 -1.51
CA ILE A 142 9.78 3.31 -1.65
C ILE A 142 11.03 3.81 -0.93
N MET A 143 11.36 5.10 -1.08
CA MET A 143 12.48 5.70 -0.35
C MET A 143 12.28 5.60 1.17
N SER A 144 11.06 5.82 1.66
CA SER A 144 10.77 5.72 3.10
C SER A 144 10.97 4.29 3.61
N ILE A 145 10.51 3.28 2.85
CA ILE A 145 10.72 1.87 3.17
C ILE A 145 12.20 1.51 3.15
N ALA A 146 12.94 1.98 2.15
CA ALA A 146 14.39 1.74 2.02
C ALA A 146 15.18 2.33 3.20
N ILE A 147 14.82 3.52 3.68
CA ILE A 147 15.45 4.13 4.87
C ILE A 147 15.23 3.24 6.10
N ILE A 148 13.98 2.80 6.33
CA ILE A 148 13.65 1.91 7.45
C ILE A 148 14.42 0.59 7.35
N GLN A 149 14.52 0.04 6.14
CA GLN A 149 15.27 -1.19 5.87
C GLN A 149 16.76 -1.05 6.24
N HIS A 150 17.43 0.01 5.80
CA HIS A 150 18.85 0.23 6.12
C HIS A 150 19.08 0.57 7.60
N LEU A 151 18.15 1.26 8.25
CA LEU A 151 18.21 1.47 9.71
C LEU A 151 18.15 0.14 10.47
N LEU A 152 17.23 -0.74 10.08
CA LEU A 152 17.12 -2.10 10.64
C LEU A 152 18.39 -2.91 10.40
N GLN A 153 18.93 -2.87 9.19
CA GLN A 153 20.17 -3.54 8.81
C GLN A 153 21.35 -3.09 9.71
N ILE A 154 21.54 -1.78 9.88
CA ILE A 154 22.60 -1.24 10.75
C ILE A 154 22.40 -1.65 12.21
N ALA A 155 21.16 -1.61 12.71
CA ALA A 155 20.83 -2.04 14.07
C ALA A 155 21.17 -3.53 14.27
N TYR A 156 20.88 -4.37 13.28
CA TYR A 156 21.14 -5.80 13.35
C TYR A 156 22.64 -6.14 13.24
N ILE A 157 23.38 -5.42 12.38
CA ILE A 157 24.85 -5.51 12.33
C ILE A 157 25.45 -5.22 13.71
N LYS A 158 24.97 -4.16 14.38
CA LYS A 158 25.44 -3.77 15.73
C LYS A 158 25.12 -4.84 16.78
N TYR A 159 23.93 -5.43 16.70
CA TYR A 159 23.53 -6.52 17.59
C TYR A 159 24.43 -7.75 17.42
N LEU A 160 24.63 -8.21 16.18
CA LEU A 160 25.48 -9.37 15.87
C LEU A 160 26.93 -9.14 16.29
N GLU A 161 27.48 -7.95 16.06
CA GLU A 161 28.86 -7.64 16.44
C GLU A 161 29.07 -7.68 17.97
N LYS A 162 28.08 -7.22 18.75
CA LYS A 162 28.11 -7.35 20.22
C LYS A 162 28.06 -8.82 20.64
N TYR A 163 27.12 -9.58 20.07
CA TYR A 163 26.97 -11.00 20.34
C TYR A 163 28.26 -11.80 20.07
N PHE A 164 28.92 -11.54 18.94
CA PHE A 164 30.20 -12.18 18.62
C PHE A 164 31.34 -11.82 19.58
N LYS A 165 31.35 -10.59 20.10
CA LYS A 165 32.35 -10.15 21.08
C LYS A 165 32.20 -10.88 22.42
N ASP A 166 30.96 -11.05 22.87
CA ASP A 166 30.68 -11.77 24.11
C ASP A 166 31.04 -13.25 23.96
N LEU A 167 30.72 -13.87 22.81
CA LEU A 167 31.14 -15.24 22.48
C LEU A 167 32.67 -15.44 22.49
N MET A 168 33.45 -14.43 22.09
CA MET A 168 34.92 -14.50 22.13
C MET A 168 35.51 -14.24 23.52
N ARG A 169 34.76 -13.68 24.47
CA ARG A 169 35.22 -13.51 25.85
C ARG A 169 35.04 -14.78 26.68
N GLU A 170 34.16 -15.68 26.25
CA GLU A 170 33.86 -16.96 26.91
C GLU A 170 34.77 -18.11 26.46
N ILE A 171 35.57 -17.94 25.40
CA ILE A 171 36.55 -18.92 24.88
C ILE A 171 37.94 -18.54 25.38
#